data_AF-R5KPE4-F1
#
_entry.id   AF-R5KPE4-F1
#
_cell.length_a   1.000
_cell.length_b   1.000
_cell.length_c   1.000
_cell.angle_alpha   90.00
_cell.angle_beta   90.00
_cell.angle_gamma   90.00
#
_symmetry.space_group_name_H-M   'P 1'
#
loop_
_entity.id
_entity.type
_entity.pdbx_description
1 polymer ?
#
loop_
_entity_poly.entity_id
_entity_poly.type
_entity_poly.pdbx_seq_one_letter_code
_entity_poly.pdbx_strand_id
1 'polypeptide(L)'
;MATGTKRCKVCGKEYPYCKTASRPGVFRYQDVACCPEHGSIYLKRVMDARSNKIIEKDESDKAENNTEEELKYLTIEDDIEDDDNDEDDDFDIDD
;
A
#
# COMPACT_ATOMS: atom_id res chain seq x y z
N MET A 1 -12.15 18.57 7.89
CA MET A 1 -11.05 17.58 7.80
C MET A 1 -9.73 18.31 8.01
N ALA A 2 -8.89 17.88 8.96
CA ALA A 2 -7.62 18.56 9.22
C ALA A 2 -6.59 18.20 8.13
N THR A 3 -6.44 19.08 7.14
CA THR A 3 -5.42 18.98 6.10
C THR A 3 -4.13 19.60 6.61
N GLY A 4 -3.06 18.81 6.68
CA GLY A 4 -1.72 19.31 6.95
C GLY A 4 -0.89 19.32 5.67
N THR A 5 0.20 20.08 5.65
CA THR A 5 1.23 19.96 4.61
C THR A 5 2.42 19.20 5.15
N LYS A 6 2.99 18.31 4.34
CA LYS A 6 4.21 17.57 4.68
C LYS A 6 5.14 17.51 3.48
N ARG A 7 6.43 17.34 3.73
CA ARG A 7 7.45 17.19 2.68
C ARG A 7 7.72 15.71 2.41
N CYS A 8 7.69 15.32 1.14
CA CYS A 8 8.01 13.95 0.75
C CYS A 8 9.50 13.67 0.97
N LYS A 9 9.82 12.55 1.62
CA LYS A 9 11.20 12.14 1.90
C LYS A 9 11.96 11.58 0.69
N VAL A 10 11.27 11.37 -0.44
CA VAL A 10 11.87 10.85 -1.69
C VAL A 10 12.11 11.98 -2.68
N CYS A 11 11.08 12.74 -3.05
CA CYS A 11 11.19 13.82 -4.05
C CYS A 11 11.35 15.22 -3.46
N GLY A 12 11.21 15.40 -2.15
CA GLY A 12 11.36 16.70 -1.48
C GLY A 12 10.21 17.69 -1.69
N LYS A 13 9.17 17.33 -2.47
CA LYS A 13 8.01 18.20 -2.72
C LYS A 13 7.05 18.22 -1.53
N GLU A 14 6.39 19.35 -1.34
CA GLU A 14 5.31 19.49 -0.37
C GLU A 14 4.02 18.89 -0.92
N TYR A 15 3.28 18.18 -0.08
CA TYR A 15 2.02 17.56 -0.44
C TYR A 15 0.99 17.71 0.69
N PRO A 16 -0.30 17.81 0.34
CA PRO A 16 -1.37 17.79 1.33
C PRO A 16 -1.50 16.38 1.88
N TYR A 17 -1.54 16.25 3.21
CA TYR A 17 -1.79 14.98 3.87
C TYR A 17 -2.99 15.08 4.80
N CYS A 18 -3.73 13.98 4.88
CA CYS A 18 -4.86 13.87 5.79
C CYS A 18 -4.36 13.35 7.14
N LYS A 19 -4.51 14.15 8.21
CA LYS A 19 -4.26 13.70 9.59
C LYS A 19 -5.40 12.77 10.03
N THR A 20 -5.29 11.49 9.68
CA THR A 20 -6.21 10.44 10.17
C THR A 20 -5.50 9.58 11.20
N ALA A 21 -6.24 9.08 12.19
CA ALA A 21 -5.70 8.18 13.20
C ALA A 21 -5.06 6.95 12.51
N SER A 22 -3.78 6.70 12.82
CA SER A 22 -3.07 5.52 12.33
C SER A 22 -3.29 4.35 13.30
N ARG A 23 -3.47 3.15 12.77
CA ARG A 23 -3.47 1.92 13.57
C ARG A 23 -2.02 1.50 13.83
N PRO A 24 -1.66 1.13 15.06
CA PRO A 24 -0.30 0.65 15.35
C PRO A 24 0.03 -0.59 14.51
N GLY A 25 1.27 -0.69 14.05
CA GLY A 25 1.75 -1.83 13.25
C GLY A 25 1.53 -1.74 11.74
N VAL A 26 0.71 -0.79 11.25
CA VAL A 26 0.48 -0.61 9.81
C VAL A 26 1.31 0.56 9.27
N PHE A 27 2.12 0.29 8.24
CA PHE A 27 2.86 1.35 7.55
C PHE A 27 1.95 2.16 6.63
N ARG A 28 1.89 3.48 6.84
CA ARG A 28 1.11 4.41 6.01
C ARG A 28 2.04 5.32 5.22
N TYR A 29 2.07 5.16 3.90
CA TYR A 29 2.97 5.94 3.05
C TYR A 29 2.71 7.46 3.11
N GLN A 30 1.46 7.87 3.35
CA GLN A 30 1.04 9.28 3.39
C GLN A 30 1.75 10.07 4.50
N ASP A 31 2.29 9.39 5.51
CA ASP A 31 3.09 10.02 6.56
C ASP A 31 4.50 10.36 6.10
N VAL A 32 4.97 9.89 4.95
CA VAL A 32 6.36 10.06 4.52
C VAL A 32 6.51 10.45 3.05
N ALA A 33 5.49 10.20 2.24
CA ALA A 33 5.53 10.30 0.80
C ALA A 33 4.25 10.90 0.21
N CYS A 34 4.41 11.61 -0.92
CA CYS A 34 3.31 12.21 -1.66
C CYS A 34 2.50 11.21 -2.50
N CYS A 35 3.06 10.03 -2.79
CA CYS A 35 2.42 8.97 -3.57
C CYS A 35 2.84 7.57 -3.05
N PRO A 36 2.08 6.52 -3.37
CA PRO A 36 2.40 5.15 -2.97
C PRO A 36 3.78 4.68 -3.44
N GLU A 37 4.19 5.03 -4.66
CA GLU A 37 5.49 4.62 -5.22
C GLU A 37 6.67 5.15 -4.39
N HIS A 38 6.63 6.44 -4.03
CA HIS A 38 7.61 7.03 -3.11
C HIS A 38 7.54 6.40 -1.70
N GLY A 39 6.35 5.96 -1.28
CA GLY A 39 6.17 5.20 -0.04
C GLY A 39 6.97 3.91 -0.02
N SER A 40 6.86 3.12 -1.09
CA SER A 40 7.57 1.84 -1.26
C SER A 40 9.08 2.02 -1.31
N ILE A 41 9.57 3.03 -2.05
CA ILE A 41 11.01 3.36 -2.09
C ILE A 41 11.53 3.73 -0.69
N TYR A 42 10.77 4.53 0.05
CA TYR A 42 11.14 4.89 1.42
C TYR A 42 11.15 3.68 2.34
N LEU A 43 10.15 2.81 2.24
CA LEU A 43 10.06 1.61 3.06
C LEU A 43 11.24 0.66 2.80
N LYS A 44 11.59 0.42 1.53
CA LYS A 44 12.76 -0.39 1.14
C LYS A 44 14.04 0.15 1.79
N ARG A 45 14.33 1.45 1.62
CA ARG A 45 15.50 2.11 2.23
C ARG A 45 15.55 1.95 3.77
N VAL A 46 14.39 2.01 4.43
CA VAL A 46 14.31 1.82 5.89
C VAL A 46 14.55 0.37 6.28
N MET A 47 14.00 -0.59 5.54
CA MET A 47 14.23 -2.02 5.76
C MET A 47 15.71 -2.37 5.55
N ASP A 48 16.31 -1.89 4.47
CA ASP A 48 17.73 -2.10 4.16
C ASP A 48 18.62 -1.53 5.28
N ALA A 49 18.37 -0.29 5.71
CA ALA A 49 19.12 0.33 6.81
C ALA A 49 18.95 -0.41 8.15
N ARG A 50 17.78 -1.01 8.40
CA ARG A 50 17.52 -1.79 9.62
C ARG A 50 18.11 -3.20 9.56
N SER A 51 18.31 -3.74 8.37
CA SER A 51 18.78 -5.11 8.18
C SER A 51 20.25 -5.31 8.58
N ASN A 52 20.97 -4.26 9.00
CA ASN A 52 22.40 -4.29 9.33
C ASN A 52 23.28 -4.95 8.25
N LYS A 53 22.75 -5.09 7.04
CA LYS A 53 23.50 -5.49 5.87
C LYS A 53 24.38 -4.29 5.56
N ILE A 54 25.64 -4.39 5.95
CA ILE A 54 26.70 -3.50 5.49
C ILE A 54 26.77 -3.74 3.98
N ILE A 55 25.92 -3.05 3.23
CA ILE A 55 26.09 -2.91 1.79
C ILE A 55 27.12 -1.80 1.70
N GLU A 56 28.37 -2.19 1.45
CA GLU A 56 29.42 -1.26 1.08
C GLU A 56 28.87 -0.38 -0.04
N LYS A 57 28.78 0.92 0.22
CA LYS A 57 28.22 1.90 -0.71
C LYS A 57 29.15 2.00 -1.91
N ASP A 58 28.73 1.45 -3.03
CA ASP A 58 29.09 2.03 -4.31
C ASP A 58 28.09 3.15 -4.61
N GLU A 59 28.60 4.37 -4.67
CA GLU A 59 27.89 5.55 -5.12
C GLU A 59 27.44 5.34 -6.57
N SER A 60 26.17 4.98 -6.75
CA SER A 60 25.51 5.17 -8.03
C SER A 60 24.07 5.60 -7.81
N ASP A 61 23.88 6.92 -7.84
CA ASP A 61 22.64 7.50 -8.31
C ASP A 61 22.28 6.88 -9.66
N LYS A 62 21.33 5.95 -9.67
CA LYS A 62 20.42 5.76 -10.79
C LYS A 62 19.16 5.05 -10.31
N ALA A 63 18.05 5.77 -10.41
CA ALA A 63 16.74 5.18 -10.46
C ALA A 63 16.69 4.23 -11.66
N GLU A 64 16.66 2.92 -11.40
CA GLU A 64 16.27 1.93 -12.39
C GLU A 64 15.09 1.14 -11.83
N ASN A 65 13.93 1.40 -12.42
CA ASN A 65 12.75 0.55 -12.33
C ASN A 65 13.11 -0.83 -12.91
N ASN A 66 12.93 -1.90 -12.13
CA ASN A 66 12.32 -3.16 -12.58
C ASN A 66 12.45 -4.25 -11.51
N THR A 67 11.32 -4.64 -10.93
CA THR A 67 11.07 -6.04 -10.54
C THR A 67 9.60 -6.29 -10.81
N GLU A 68 9.31 -6.68 -12.05
CA GLU A 68 8.01 -7.11 -12.58
C GLU A 68 7.63 -8.54 -12.10
N GLU A 69 8.25 -9.07 -11.05
CA GLU A 69 8.10 -10.48 -10.67
C GLU A 69 7.12 -10.76 -9.52
N GLU A 70 6.53 -9.76 -8.88
CA GLU A 70 5.59 -9.96 -7.75
C GLU A 70 4.11 -9.78 -8.12
N LEU A 71 3.74 -10.02 -9.40
CA LEU A 71 2.35 -10.17 -9.85
C LEU A 71 1.91 -11.63 -10.01
N LYS A 72 2.75 -12.60 -9.60
CA LYS A 72 2.46 -14.05 -9.70
C LYS A 72 1.43 -14.61 -8.72
N TYR A 73 0.86 -13.79 -7.83
CA TYR A 73 -0.18 -14.23 -6.89
C TYR A 73 -1.58 -13.69 -7.21
N LEU A 74 -1.80 -13.21 -8.44
CA LEU A 74 -3.10 -12.70 -8.91
C LEU A 74 -3.88 -13.68 -9.81
N THR A 75 -3.57 -14.98 -9.78
CA THR A 75 -4.40 -16.02 -10.41
C THR A 75 -4.61 -17.18 -9.44
N ILE A 76 -5.52 -16.97 -8.50
CA ILE A 76 -6.43 -18.02 -8.08
C ILE A 76 -7.79 -17.58 -8.63
N GLU A 77 -8.04 -17.96 -9.88
CA GLU A 77 -9.40 -18.20 -10.36
C GLU A 77 -9.80 -19.53 -9.73
N ASP A 78 -10.25 -19.49 -8.47
CA ASP A 78 -10.99 -20.61 -7.90
C ASP A 78 -12.45 -20.31 -8.16
N ASP A 79 -12.99 -21.11 -9.07
CA ASP A 79 -14.40 -21.36 -9.34
C ASP A 79 -15.24 -21.22 -8.05
N ILE A 80 -15.92 -20.08 -7.89
CA ILE A 80 -17.11 -20.04 -7.05
C ILE A 80 -18.21 -20.56 -7.96
N GLU A 81 -18.47 -21.86 -7.83
CA GLU A 81 -19.64 -22.53 -8.40
C GLU A 81 -20.88 -21.71 -8.04
N ASP A 82 -21.70 -21.44 -9.05
CA ASP A 82 -23.06 -20.93 -8.92
C ASP A 82 -23.86 -21.91 -8.03
N ASP A 83 -24.07 -21.58 -6.75
CA ASP A 83 -25.11 -22.22 -5.94
C ASP A 83 -26.41 -21.45 -6.19
N ASP A 84 -27.08 -21.83 -7.27
CA ASP A 84 -28.51 -21.59 -7.48
C ASP A 84 -29.26 -22.28 -6.32
N ASN A 85 -29.46 -21.54 -5.22
CA ASN A 85 -30.42 -21.91 -4.18
C ASN A 85 -31.63 -20.98 -4.29
N ASP A 86 -32.57 -21.40 -5.13
CA ASP A 86 -33.95 -20.94 -5.16
C ASP A 86 -34.60 -21.22 -3.79
N GLU A 87 -34.97 -20.18 -3.05
CA GLU A 87 -36.01 -20.28 -2.02
C GLU A 87 -36.77 -18.95 -1.95
N ASP A 88 -37.81 -18.87 -2.79
CA ASP A 88 -38.93 -17.94 -2.65
C ASP A 88 -39.67 -18.28 -1.34
N ASP A 89 -39.34 -17.57 -0.25
CA ASP A 89 -40.20 -17.52 0.93
C ASP A 89 -41.03 -16.23 0.91
N ASP A 90 -42.22 -16.35 0.30
CA ASP A 90 -43.35 -15.46 0.51
C ASP A 90 -43.67 -15.38 2.01
N PHE A 91 -43.32 -14.27 2.66
CA PHE A 91 -43.82 -13.94 3.99
C PHE A 91 -44.77 -12.74 3.92
N ASP A 92 -46.05 -13.04 3.71
CA ASP A 92 -47.16 -12.13 3.94
C ASP A 92 -47.13 -11.65 5.40
N ILE A 93 -46.77 -10.38 5.63
CA ILE A 93 -47.00 -9.70 6.91
C ILE A 93 -48.16 -8.73 6.73
N ASP A 94 -49.37 -9.20 7.03
CA ASP A 94 -50.54 -8.36 7.28
C ASP A 94 -50.59 -8.02 8.79
N ASP A 95 -50.49 -6.72 9.12
CA ASP A 95 -51.13 -6.10 10.30
C ASP A 95 -51.60 -4.67 9.95
#